data_AF-A0A2W6Z7S6-F1
#
_entry.id   AF-A0A2W6Z7S6-F1
#
_cell.length_a   1.000
_cell.length_b   1.000
_cell.length_c   1.000
_cell.angle_alpha   90.00
_cell.angle_beta   90.00
_cell.angle_gamma   90.00
#
_symmetry.space_group_name_H-M   'P 1'
#
loop_
_entity.id
_entity.type
_entity.pdbx_description
1 polymer ?
#
loop_
_entity_poly.entity_id
_entity_poly.type
_entity_poly.pdbx_seq_one_letter_code
_entity_poly.pdbx_strand_id
1 'polypeptide(L)'
;MASRWLTVGFSSGALATLGALVVAAPVQAATLQYWWFDAQTNQLVFTTDSQVQPRAQLLVNPTRIVVDLPNTQLGSTNASQTVGGAVREVRAGQFDRQTTRLVIELAPGYSLNPQDVQVQGVRPNQWAVQLPALNQGAAPASGALPPPTATANRVQGNTGTGAGSILSGVVTTGDGFLIRLSGTSPTPTVQITTDDADNRFAVIDLPNTAVAGNLRPDDLPNYRYSIIAWDIAQQPTNPPSTRITLRLSPTSP
;
A
#
# COMPACT_ATOMS: atom_id res chain seq x y z
N MET A 1 41.54 -31.94 83.19
CA MET A 1 40.06 -32.06 83.23
C MET A 1 39.54 -32.01 81.80
N ALA A 2 38.57 -32.86 81.49
CA ALA A 2 37.76 -33.07 80.28
C ALA A 2 37.40 -31.81 79.43
N SER A 3 36.95 -31.83 78.16
CA SER A 3 36.87 -32.74 77.00
C SER A 3 36.04 -32.05 75.88
N ARG A 4 36.43 -32.18 74.58
CA ARG A 4 35.60 -32.15 73.31
C ARG A 4 34.77 -30.86 73.01
N TRP A 5 34.65 -30.31 71.79
CA TRP A 5 34.14 -30.86 70.51
C TRP A 5 34.49 -29.99 69.27
N LEU A 6 34.38 -30.60 68.08
CA LEU A 6 34.46 -30.08 66.69
C LEU A 6 33.49 -28.94 66.33
N THR A 7 33.80 -28.09 65.34
CA THR A 7 33.11 -28.04 64.02
C THR A 7 33.83 -27.14 62.99
N VAL A 8 33.84 -27.58 61.72
CA VAL A 8 34.26 -26.85 60.51
C VAL A 8 33.08 -26.03 59.97
N GLY A 9 33.34 -24.87 59.37
CA GLY A 9 32.34 -24.12 58.58
C GLY A 9 32.97 -23.36 57.41
N PHE A 10 32.78 -23.87 56.19
CA PHE A 10 32.95 -23.13 54.94
C PHE A 10 31.64 -22.43 54.56
N SER A 11 31.69 -21.17 54.16
CA SER A 11 30.73 -20.47 53.27
C SER A 11 31.15 -19.00 53.17
N SER A 12 30.93 -18.21 52.14
CA SER A 12 30.51 -18.34 50.76
C SER A 12 30.66 -16.91 50.23
N GLY A 13 31.51 -16.66 49.22
CA GLY A 13 31.63 -15.34 48.61
C GLY A 13 30.37 -15.02 47.80
N ALA A 14 29.61 -14.01 48.22
CA ALA A 14 28.41 -13.56 47.52
C ALA A 14 28.77 -12.85 46.21
N LEU A 15 28.34 -13.42 45.08
CA LEU A 15 28.30 -12.74 43.77
C LEU A 15 27.14 -11.73 43.78
N ALA A 16 27.47 -10.43 43.79
CA ALA A 16 26.49 -9.38 43.60
C ALA A 16 26.17 -9.22 42.09
N THR A 17 24.98 -9.63 41.67
CA THR A 17 24.44 -9.30 40.35
C THR A 17 23.88 -7.88 40.35
N LEU A 18 24.55 -6.96 39.66
CA LEU A 18 23.99 -5.64 39.31
C LEU A 18 22.95 -5.84 38.20
N GLY A 19 21.67 -5.79 38.56
CA GLY A 19 20.58 -5.72 37.59
C GLY A 19 20.51 -4.33 36.96
N ALA A 20 20.70 -4.24 35.64
CA ALA A 20 20.47 -3.00 34.89
C ALA A 20 18.95 -2.75 34.78
N LEU A 21 18.47 -1.71 35.46
CA LEU A 21 17.09 -1.25 35.33
C LEU A 21 16.95 -0.45 34.03
N VAL A 22 16.33 -1.04 33.01
CA VAL A 22 15.95 -0.33 31.79
C VAL A 22 14.63 0.40 32.05
N VAL A 23 14.70 1.70 32.28
CA VAL A 23 13.51 2.56 32.36
C VAL A 23 13.07 2.87 30.93
N ALA A 24 11.98 2.24 30.48
CA ALA A 24 11.32 2.62 29.23
C ALA A 24 10.55 3.93 29.46
N ALA A 25 11.01 5.04 28.87
CA ALA A 25 10.24 6.27 28.85
C ALA A 25 8.97 6.08 27.99
N PRO A 26 7.81 6.66 28.39
CA PRO A 26 6.63 6.63 27.53
C PRO A 26 6.95 7.38 26.24
N VAL A 27 6.76 6.74 25.08
CA VAL A 27 6.76 7.46 23.81
C VAL A 27 5.49 8.30 23.77
N GLN A 28 5.61 9.62 23.94
CA GLN A 28 4.47 10.51 23.74
C GLN A 28 4.07 10.45 22.27
N ALA A 29 2.79 10.18 22.00
CA ALA A 29 2.27 10.24 20.66
C ALA A 29 2.24 11.71 20.21
N ALA A 30 2.75 11.98 19.02
CA ALA A 30 2.63 13.28 18.39
C ALA A 30 1.17 13.59 18.07
N THR A 31 0.84 14.85 17.85
CA THR A 31 -0.48 15.28 17.36
C THR A 31 -0.33 16.01 16.04
N LEU A 32 -1.12 15.65 15.03
CA LEU A 32 -1.25 16.43 13.80
C LEU A 32 -2.03 17.73 14.11
N GLN A 33 -1.33 18.86 14.10
CA GLN A 33 -1.88 20.16 14.48
C GLN A 33 -2.51 20.90 13.29
N TYR A 34 -1.88 20.78 12.12
CA TYR A 34 -2.29 21.49 10.90
C TYR A 34 -1.87 20.73 9.66
N TRP A 35 -2.66 20.85 8.60
CA TRP A 35 -2.26 20.49 7.25
C TRP A 35 -3.00 21.33 6.20
N TRP A 36 -2.41 21.50 5.03
CA TRP A 36 -3.02 22.16 3.89
C TRP A 36 -2.38 21.69 2.58
N PHE A 37 -3.19 21.62 1.53
CA PHE A 37 -2.71 21.35 0.17
C PHE A 37 -2.78 22.61 -0.69
N ASP A 38 -1.64 23.02 -1.25
CA ASP A 38 -1.55 24.09 -2.26
C ASP A 38 -1.56 23.49 -3.67
N ALA A 39 -2.62 23.75 -4.41
CA ALA A 39 -2.81 23.27 -5.78
C ALA A 39 -1.93 24.01 -6.81
N GLN A 40 -1.45 25.23 -6.51
CA GLN A 40 -0.58 25.97 -7.43
C GLN A 40 0.83 25.36 -7.43
N THR A 41 1.28 24.90 -6.28
CA THR A 41 2.61 24.30 -6.09
C THR A 41 2.57 22.77 -6.00
N ASN A 42 1.39 22.14 -6.05
CA ASN A 42 1.20 20.69 -5.84
C ASN A 42 1.87 20.18 -4.55
N GLN A 43 1.72 20.94 -3.46
CA GLN A 43 2.43 20.69 -2.21
C GLN A 43 1.46 20.51 -1.05
N LEU A 44 1.61 19.39 -0.33
CA LEU A 44 0.99 19.20 0.98
C LEU A 44 1.97 19.66 2.06
N VAL A 45 1.56 20.59 2.92
CA VAL A 45 2.32 20.99 4.11
C VAL A 45 1.56 20.56 5.35
N PHE A 46 2.25 19.99 6.33
CA PHE A 46 1.66 19.63 7.61
C PHE A 46 2.61 19.89 8.78
N THR A 47 2.03 20.08 9.95
CA THR A 47 2.73 20.42 11.20
C THR A 47 2.25 19.53 12.34
N THR A 48 3.19 19.02 13.13
CA THR A 48 2.94 18.26 14.35
C THR A 48 3.42 19.02 15.59
N ASP A 49 3.02 18.59 16.78
CA ASP A 49 3.50 19.14 18.05
C ASP A 49 4.91 18.66 18.44
N SER A 50 5.34 17.54 17.87
CA SER A 50 6.62 16.89 18.12
C SER A 50 7.16 16.27 16.84
N GLN A 51 8.42 15.84 16.85
CA GLN A 51 9.08 15.31 15.66
C GLN A 51 8.46 13.97 15.26
N VAL A 52 8.13 13.84 13.97
CA VAL A 52 7.62 12.61 13.36
C VAL A 52 8.42 12.29 12.11
N GLN A 53 8.51 11.01 11.76
CA GLN A 53 9.09 10.56 10.48
C GLN A 53 7.96 10.04 9.57
N PRO A 54 7.50 10.84 8.60
CA PRO A 54 6.43 10.44 7.70
C PRO A 54 6.88 9.34 6.72
N ARG A 55 5.91 8.55 6.25
CA ARG A 55 6.08 7.50 5.24
C ARG A 55 5.09 7.73 4.11
N ALA A 56 5.57 7.98 2.90
CA ALA A 56 4.73 8.16 1.73
C ALA A 56 4.69 6.90 0.86
N GLN A 57 3.52 6.56 0.33
CA GLN A 57 3.31 5.47 -0.61
C GLN A 57 2.20 5.82 -1.62
N LEU A 58 2.22 5.18 -2.78
CA LEU A 58 1.19 5.33 -3.80
C LEU A 58 0.30 4.10 -3.83
N LEU A 59 -1.01 4.33 -3.82
CA LEU A 59 -2.04 3.33 -4.09
C LEU A 59 -2.69 3.65 -5.43
N VAL A 60 -2.94 2.66 -6.26
CA VAL A 60 -3.67 2.85 -7.53
C VAL A 60 -5.14 2.45 -7.38
N ASN A 61 -5.99 3.02 -8.24
CA ASN A 61 -7.42 2.77 -8.34
C ASN A 61 -8.25 3.08 -7.07
N PRO A 62 -8.65 4.35 -6.87
CA PRO A 62 -8.16 5.53 -7.58
C PRO A 62 -6.74 5.91 -7.11
N THR A 63 -5.98 6.61 -7.96
CA THR A 63 -4.60 7.01 -7.65
C THR A 63 -4.57 7.89 -6.40
N ARG A 64 -3.89 7.42 -5.36
CA ARG A 64 -3.82 8.06 -4.04
C ARG A 64 -2.40 8.05 -3.52
N ILE A 65 -1.92 9.22 -3.10
CA ILE A 65 -0.69 9.33 -2.31
C ILE A 65 -1.12 9.25 -0.85
N VAL A 66 -0.58 8.29 -0.13
CA VAL A 66 -0.84 8.06 1.29
C VAL A 66 0.41 8.45 2.06
N VAL A 67 0.26 9.34 3.03
CA VAL A 67 1.32 9.80 3.93
C VAL A 67 0.94 9.39 5.35
N ASP A 68 1.63 8.38 5.84
CA ASP A 68 1.44 7.85 7.19
C ASP A 68 2.37 8.53 8.18
N LEU A 69 1.79 8.92 9.32
CA LEU A 69 2.45 9.53 10.47
C LEU A 69 2.41 8.53 11.64
N PRO A 70 3.47 7.72 11.82
CA PRO A 70 3.53 6.77 12.93
C PRO A 70 3.57 7.48 14.27
N ASN A 71 3.05 6.81 15.31
CA ASN A 71 2.93 7.34 16.67
C ASN A 71 2.29 8.74 16.72
N THR A 72 1.30 9.00 15.88
CA THR A 72 0.65 10.30 15.74
C THR A 72 -0.87 10.17 15.88
N GLN A 73 -1.47 11.02 16.72
CA GLN A 73 -2.90 11.20 16.87
C GLN A 73 -3.41 12.33 15.97
N LEU A 74 -4.62 12.18 15.47
CA LEU A 74 -5.32 13.23 14.74
C LEU A 74 -5.74 14.33 15.72
N GLY A 75 -5.22 15.55 15.54
CA GLY A 75 -5.62 16.71 16.31
C GLY A 75 -6.90 17.37 15.78
N SER A 76 -7.19 18.57 16.31
CA SER A 76 -8.32 19.41 15.88
C SER A 76 -8.04 20.13 14.56
N THR A 77 -7.73 19.37 13.51
CA THR A 77 -7.49 19.88 12.14
C THR A 77 -8.69 19.57 11.24
N ASN A 78 -8.71 20.17 10.04
CA ASN A 78 -9.70 19.84 9.03
C ASN A 78 -9.64 18.34 8.69
N ALA A 79 -10.79 17.69 8.55
CA ALA A 79 -10.85 16.30 8.13
C ALA A 79 -10.56 16.14 6.64
N SER A 80 -10.97 17.11 5.82
CA SER A 80 -10.71 17.11 4.37
C SER A 80 -10.67 18.51 3.78
N GLN A 81 -10.11 18.58 2.57
CA GLN A 81 -9.99 19.75 1.72
C GLN A 81 -10.29 19.29 0.30
N THR A 82 -11.43 19.72 -0.25
CA THR A 82 -11.71 19.57 -1.68
C THR A 82 -10.82 20.53 -2.46
N VAL A 83 -10.07 20.01 -3.43
CA VAL A 83 -9.13 20.81 -4.22
C VAL A 83 -9.69 21.09 -5.60
N GLY A 84 -10.04 20.04 -6.35
CA GLY A 84 -10.54 20.13 -7.72
C GLY A 84 -9.43 20.13 -8.78
N GLY A 85 -9.77 19.72 -10.00
CA GLY A 85 -8.81 19.53 -11.08
C GLY A 85 -8.07 18.19 -10.97
N ALA A 86 -6.74 18.20 -11.03
CA ALA A 86 -5.91 17.00 -11.02
C ALA A 86 -5.86 16.29 -9.66
N VAL A 87 -5.94 17.05 -8.57
CA VAL A 87 -6.13 16.55 -7.20
C VAL A 87 -7.60 16.75 -6.84
N ARG A 88 -8.31 15.67 -6.54
CA ARG A 88 -9.73 15.75 -6.20
C ARG A 88 -9.92 16.25 -4.78
N GLU A 89 -9.25 15.61 -3.84
CA GLU A 89 -9.44 15.81 -2.41
C GLU A 89 -8.15 15.44 -1.66
N VAL A 90 -7.87 16.16 -0.59
CA VAL A 90 -6.93 15.73 0.45
C VAL A 90 -7.68 15.51 1.74
N ARG A 91 -7.38 14.43 2.48
CA ARG A 91 -8.03 14.10 3.75
C ARG A 91 -7.04 13.66 4.81
N ALA A 92 -7.34 13.95 6.06
CA ALA A 92 -6.63 13.48 7.23
C ALA A 92 -7.56 12.60 8.08
N GLY A 93 -7.06 11.46 8.54
CA GLY A 93 -7.83 10.55 9.38
C GLY A 93 -6.94 9.73 10.29
N GLN A 94 -7.48 9.28 11.41
CA GLN A 94 -6.84 8.25 12.22
C GLN A 94 -6.97 6.91 11.48
N PHE A 95 -5.86 6.32 11.03
CA PHE A 95 -5.87 5.03 10.34
C PHE A 95 -5.97 3.86 11.31
N ASP A 96 -5.20 3.93 12.39
CA ASP A 96 -5.25 3.01 13.52
C ASP A 96 -4.89 3.76 14.82
N ARG A 97 -4.84 3.07 15.96
CA ARG A 97 -4.59 3.71 17.28
C ARG A 97 -3.27 4.49 17.39
N GLN A 98 -2.30 4.21 16.52
CA GLN A 98 -0.96 4.80 16.56
C GLN A 98 -0.62 5.58 15.28
N THR A 99 -1.43 5.50 14.23
CA THR A 99 -1.09 6.08 12.92
C THR A 99 -2.15 7.07 12.45
N THR A 100 -1.74 8.33 12.25
CA THR A 100 -2.52 9.31 11.48
C THR A 100 -2.14 9.22 10.01
N ARG A 101 -3.13 9.24 9.11
CA ARG A 101 -2.94 9.11 7.68
C ARG A 101 -3.49 10.32 6.94
N LEU A 102 -2.65 10.93 6.12
CA LEU A 102 -3.02 11.94 5.13
C LEU A 102 -3.14 11.24 3.77
N VAL A 103 -4.22 11.49 3.04
CA VAL A 103 -4.47 10.90 1.71
C VAL A 103 -4.72 12.01 0.72
N ILE A 104 -3.87 12.11 -0.30
CA ILE A 104 -4.07 12.97 -1.47
C ILE A 104 -4.66 12.08 -2.57
N GLU A 105 -5.91 12.31 -2.92
CA GLU A 105 -6.60 11.56 -3.96
C GLU A 105 -6.61 12.33 -5.28
N LEU A 106 -6.06 11.71 -6.33
CA LEU A 106 -6.08 12.31 -7.67
C LEU A 106 -7.44 12.13 -8.33
N ALA A 107 -7.76 13.03 -9.25
CA ALA A 107 -8.92 12.86 -10.12
C ALA A 107 -8.70 11.70 -11.10
N PRO A 108 -9.78 11.04 -11.55
CA PRO A 108 -9.69 10.00 -12.58
C PRO A 108 -8.89 10.46 -13.80
N GLY A 109 -7.99 9.60 -14.29
CA GLY A 109 -7.09 9.88 -15.41
C GLY A 109 -5.80 10.61 -15.08
N TYR A 110 -5.64 11.10 -13.85
CA TYR A 110 -4.34 11.63 -13.44
C TYR A 110 -3.46 10.53 -12.85
N SER A 111 -2.19 10.58 -13.24
CA SER A 111 -1.16 9.68 -12.75
C SER A 111 0.10 10.45 -12.37
N LEU A 112 0.90 9.84 -11.50
CA LEU A 112 2.23 10.31 -11.16
C LEU A 112 3.15 9.12 -10.92
N ASN A 113 4.45 9.35 -11.04
CA ASN A 113 5.46 8.40 -10.63
C ASN A 113 5.76 8.60 -9.13
N PRO A 114 5.59 7.57 -8.29
CA PRO A 114 5.78 7.70 -6.84
C PRO A 114 7.23 8.02 -6.44
N GLN A 115 8.20 7.64 -7.27
CA GLN A 115 9.62 7.93 -7.03
C GLN A 115 9.92 9.43 -7.11
N ASP A 116 9.06 10.19 -7.78
CA ASP A 116 9.23 11.63 -7.97
C ASP A 116 8.51 12.45 -6.88
N VAL A 117 7.84 11.79 -5.93
CA VAL A 117 7.24 12.44 -4.75
C VAL A 117 8.35 12.70 -3.73
N GLN A 118 8.53 13.96 -3.36
CA GLN A 118 9.59 14.36 -2.44
C GLN A 118 8.99 14.70 -1.07
N VAL A 119 9.46 14.01 -0.02
CA VAL A 119 9.06 14.26 1.36
C VAL A 119 10.23 14.94 2.07
N GLN A 120 10.03 16.19 2.49
CA GLN A 120 11.09 17.04 3.01
C GLN A 120 10.71 17.62 4.36
N GLY A 121 11.64 17.57 5.32
CA GLY A 121 11.49 18.27 6.60
C GLY A 121 11.79 19.75 6.40
N VAL A 122 10.79 20.61 6.52
CA VAL A 122 10.96 22.08 6.46
C VAL A 122 11.45 22.59 7.82
N ARG A 123 10.96 21.99 8.91
CA ARG A 123 11.38 22.20 10.30
C ARG A 123 11.26 20.87 11.07
N PRO A 124 11.79 20.72 12.30
CA PRO A 124 11.73 19.44 13.03
C PRO A 124 10.32 18.85 13.17
N ASN A 125 9.29 19.69 13.19
CA ASN A 125 7.89 19.31 13.32
C ASN A 125 7.02 19.79 12.13
N GLN A 126 7.65 20.17 11.01
CA GLN A 126 6.95 20.64 9.81
C GLN A 126 7.51 19.95 8.58
N TRP A 127 6.62 19.40 7.77
CA TRP A 127 6.97 18.62 6.60
C TRP A 127 6.24 19.15 5.36
N ALA A 128 6.91 19.05 4.22
CA ALA A 128 6.35 19.28 2.91
C ALA A 128 6.43 17.99 2.09
N VAL A 129 5.32 17.61 1.48
CA VAL A 129 5.23 16.54 0.49
C VAL A 129 4.96 17.20 -0.86
N GLN A 130 6.00 17.25 -1.68
CA GLN A 130 5.97 17.83 -3.00
C GLN A 130 5.58 16.75 -4.01
N LEU A 131 4.47 16.95 -4.72
CA LEU A 131 4.09 16.10 -5.85
C LEU A 131 4.80 16.58 -7.12
N PRO A 132 5.16 15.67 -8.02
CA PRO A 132 5.66 16.03 -9.34
C PRO A 132 4.54 16.64 -10.20
N ALA A 133 4.89 17.08 -11.42
CA ALA A 133 3.88 17.43 -12.41
C ALA A 133 2.94 16.23 -12.63
N LEU A 134 1.63 16.47 -12.47
CA LEU A 134 0.63 15.43 -12.64
C LEU A 134 0.38 15.23 -14.13
N ASN A 135 0.61 14.01 -14.59
CA ASN A 135 0.38 13.65 -15.98
C ASN A 135 -1.10 13.32 -16.16
N GLN A 136 -1.73 13.93 -17.16
CA GLN A 136 -2.98 13.40 -17.69
C GLN A 136 -2.62 12.11 -18.43
N GLY A 137 -2.76 10.98 -17.74
CA GLY A 137 -3.03 9.74 -18.46
C GLY A 137 -4.38 9.86 -19.14
N ALA A 138 -4.61 9.10 -20.21
CA ALA A 138 -5.99 8.91 -20.66
C ALA A 138 -6.78 8.42 -19.45
N ALA A 139 -7.72 9.23 -18.96
CA ALA A 139 -8.73 8.74 -18.04
C ALA A 139 -9.32 7.50 -18.69
N PRO A 140 -9.33 6.31 -18.04
CA PRO A 140 -10.37 5.37 -18.38
C PRO A 140 -11.66 6.20 -18.24
N ALA A 141 -12.43 6.29 -19.32
CA ALA A 141 -13.61 7.12 -19.37
C ALA A 141 -14.40 6.91 -18.07
N SER A 142 -14.84 7.99 -17.41
CA SER A 142 -15.82 7.88 -16.33
C SER A 142 -17.03 7.15 -16.90
N GLY A 143 -17.09 5.85 -16.65
CA GLY A 143 -17.88 4.91 -17.43
C GLY A 143 -17.24 3.52 -17.45
N ALA A 144 -17.38 2.83 -16.32
CA ALA A 144 -17.13 1.40 -16.12
C ALA A 144 -15.69 0.90 -16.35
N LEU A 145 -14.91 0.85 -15.26
CA LEU A 145 -14.33 -0.46 -14.95
C LEU A 145 -15.53 -1.40 -14.83
N PRO A 146 -15.71 -2.40 -15.71
CA PRO A 146 -16.80 -3.34 -15.54
C PRO A 146 -16.71 -3.89 -14.11
N PRO A 147 -17.84 -4.05 -13.39
CA PRO A 147 -17.82 -4.80 -12.15
C PRO A 147 -17.07 -6.11 -12.40
N PRO A 148 -16.25 -6.58 -11.44
CA PRO A 148 -15.49 -7.81 -11.61
C PRO A 148 -16.49 -8.92 -11.95
N THR A 149 -16.51 -9.34 -13.21
CA THR A 149 -17.53 -10.22 -13.78
C THR A 149 -16.92 -11.54 -14.23
N ALA A 150 -15.80 -11.92 -13.62
CA ALA A 150 -15.08 -13.15 -13.90
C ALA A 150 -15.99 -14.36 -13.62
N THR A 151 -16.69 -14.80 -14.66
CA THR A 151 -17.60 -15.96 -14.65
C THR A 151 -16.97 -17.18 -15.31
N ALA A 152 -15.96 -16.94 -16.15
CA ALA A 152 -15.10 -17.93 -16.79
C ALA A 152 -13.72 -17.32 -17.02
N ASN A 153 -12.74 -18.17 -17.37
CA ASN A 153 -11.42 -17.67 -17.73
C ASN A 153 -11.47 -16.81 -18.99
N ARG A 154 -10.85 -15.64 -18.93
CA ARG A 154 -10.75 -14.69 -20.04
C ARG A 154 -9.38 -14.03 -20.05
N VAL A 155 -8.87 -13.81 -21.27
CA VAL A 155 -7.66 -13.03 -21.52
C VAL A 155 -7.97 -12.06 -22.65
N GLN A 156 -7.71 -10.77 -22.42
CA GLN A 156 -7.82 -9.70 -23.39
C GLN A 156 -6.53 -8.88 -23.35
N GLY A 157 -5.77 -8.93 -24.43
CA GLY A 157 -4.49 -8.24 -24.56
C GLY A 157 -4.32 -7.60 -25.93
N ASN A 158 -3.65 -6.45 -25.95
CA ASN A 158 -3.10 -5.86 -27.17
C ASN A 158 -1.59 -5.89 -27.04
N THR A 159 -0.90 -6.47 -28.01
CA THR A 159 0.55 -6.66 -27.99
C THR A 159 1.31 -5.34 -27.79
N GLY A 160 1.81 -5.13 -26.56
CA GLY A 160 3.16 -4.66 -26.23
C GLY A 160 3.63 -3.26 -26.62
N THR A 161 2.87 -2.42 -27.33
CA THR A 161 3.38 -1.08 -27.68
C THR A 161 3.39 -0.17 -26.45
N GLY A 162 4.58 0.19 -25.97
CA GLY A 162 4.79 1.19 -24.91
C GLY A 162 4.79 0.66 -23.47
N ALA A 163 4.67 -0.66 -23.26
CA ALA A 163 4.76 -1.25 -21.93
C ALA A 163 6.21 -1.55 -21.54
N GLY A 164 6.58 -1.25 -20.29
CA GLY A 164 7.86 -1.62 -19.71
C GLY A 164 7.95 -3.09 -19.29
N SER A 165 6.81 -3.79 -19.23
CA SER A 165 6.73 -5.22 -18.92
C SER A 165 5.63 -5.95 -19.68
N ILE A 166 5.77 -7.26 -19.81
CA ILE A 166 4.82 -8.13 -20.51
C ILE A 166 4.44 -9.31 -19.60
N LEU A 167 3.15 -9.45 -19.31
CA LEU A 167 2.58 -10.62 -18.64
C LEU A 167 2.46 -11.77 -19.63
N SER A 168 3.24 -12.82 -19.39
CA SER A 168 3.35 -14.00 -20.25
C SER A 168 2.61 -15.22 -19.73
N GLY A 169 2.16 -15.19 -18.47
CA GLY A 169 1.24 -16.19 -17.93
C GLY A 169 1.25 -16.28 -16.41
N VAL A 170 0.55 -17.28 -15.88
CA VAL A 170 0.44 -17.54 -14.45
C VAL A 170 0.78 -19.02 -14.19
N VAL A 171 1.52 -19.31 -13.12
CA VAL A 171 1.91 -20.67 -12.74
C VAL A 171 1.49 -20.95 -11.32
N THR A 172 0.78 -22.05 -11.10
CA THR A 172 0.46 -22.56 -9.77
C THR A 172 1.69 -23.14 -9.10
N THR A 173 1.88 -22.86 -7.82
CA THR A 173 2.96 -23.42 -6.97
C THR A 173 2.36 -24.29 -5.86
N GLY A 174 3.12 -24.54 -4.78
CA GLY A 174 2.57 -25.17 -3.57
C GLY A 174 1.72 -24.19 -2.75
N ASP A 175 2.20 -22.96 -2.59
CA ASP A 175 1.63 -21.98 -1.64
C ASP A 175 0.88 -20.81 -2.29
N GLY A 176 0.84 -20.76 -3.63
CA GLY A 176 0.15 -19.71 -4.36
C GLY A 176 0.39 -19.77 -5.86
N PHE A 177 0.40 -18.63 -6.52
CA PHE A 177 0.71 -18.53 -7.94
C PHE A 177 1.82 -17.52 -8.21
N LEU A 178 2.55 -17.74 -9.29
CA LEU A 178 3.55 -16.84 -9.83
C LEU A 178 3.00 -16.19 -11.09
N ILE A 179 3.02 -14.87 -11.14
CA ILE A 179 2.73 -14.10 -12.35
C ILE A 179 4.05 -13.97 -13.12
N ARG A 180 4.11 -14.56 -14.32
CA ARG A 180 5.29 -14.51 -15.19
C ARG A 180 5.32 -13.20 -15.96
N LEU A 181 6.27 -12.36 -15.61
CA LEU A 181 6.51 -11.06 -16.25
C LEU A 181 7.88 -11.09 -16.92
N SER A 182 7.99 -10.45 -18.09
CA SER A 182 9.27 -10.09 -18.70
C SER A 182 9.40 -8.57 -18.77
N GLY A 183 10.64 -8.08 -18.80
CA GLY A 183 10.94 -6.64 -18.76
C GLY A 183 11.09 -6.09 -17.33
N THR A 184 10.70 -4.83 -17.15
CA THR A 184 10.86 -4.10 -15.87
C THR A 184 9.81 -4.57 -14.88
N SER A 185 10.21 -5.05 -13.70
CA SER A 185 9.25 -5.54 -12.70
C SER A 185 8.33 -4.39 -12.22
N PRO A 186 7.01 -4.47 -12.44
CA PRO A 186 6.05 -3.49 -11.95
C PRO A 186 5.78 -3.73 -10.46
N THR A 187 5.41 -2.70 -9.72
CA THR A 187 4.87 -2.85 -8.35
C THR A 187 3.37 -3.15 -8.44
N PRO A 188 2.90 -4.37 -8.09
CA PRO A 188 1.49 -4.73 -8.16
C PRO A 188 0.70 -4.04 -7.05
N THR A 189 -0.57 -3.78 -7.29
CA THR A 189 -1.54 -3.45 -6.24
C THR A 189 -2.59 -4.54 -6.15
N VAL A 190 -2.93 -4.95 -4.93
CA VAL A 190 -3.89 -6.03 -4.67
C VAL A 190 -5.02 -5.50 -3.80
N GLN A 191 -6.25 -5.79 -4.18
CA GLN A 191 -7.47 -5.42 -3.45
C GLN A 191 -8.41 -6.61 -3.39
N ILE A 192 -9.14 -6.74 -2.27
CA ILE A 192 -10.25 -7.69 -2.14
C ILE A 192 -11.55 -6.88 -2.17
N THR A 193 -12.49 -7.28 -3.00
CA THR A 193 -13.78 -6.59 -3.19
C THR A 193 -14.94 -7.57 -3.26
N THR A 194 -16.16 -7.08 -3.04
CA THR A 194 -17.40 -7.82 -3.30
C THR A 194 -18.26 -7.11 -4.33
N ASP A 195 -19.12 -7.85 -5.03
CA ASP A 195 -20.22 -7.27 -5.82
C ASP A 195 -21.53 -7.25 -5.02
N ASP A 196 -22.61 -6.73 -5.62
CA ASP A 196 -23.94 -6.64 -4.99
C ASP A 196 -24.55 -8.03 -4.68
N ALA A 197 -24.03 -9.10 -5.30
CA ALA A 197 -24.42 -10.48 -5.07
C ALA A 197 -23.49 -11.20 -4.06
N ASP A 198 -22.65 -10.44 -3.35
CA ASP A 198 -21.68 -10.91 -2.35
C ASP A 198 -20.64 -11.91 -2.91
N ASN A 199 -20.41 -11.89 -4.23
CA ASN A 199 -19.29 -12.60 -4.81
C ASN A 199 -18.00 -11.89 -4.44
N ARG A 200 -17.01 -12.62 -3.92
CA ARG A 200 -15.70 -12.07 -3.60
C ARG A 200 -14.75 -12.13 -4.77
N PHE A 201 -13.96 -11.07 -4.90
CA PHE A 201 -12.95 -10.93 -5.94
C PHE A 201 -11.62 -10.47 -5.33
N ALA A 202 -10.52 -11.02 -5.85
CA ALA A 202 -9.20 -10.41 -5.70
C ALA A 202 -8.83 -9.71 -7.01
N VAL A 203 -8.56 -8.41 -6.94
CA VAL A 203 -8.20 -7.58 -8.08
C VAL A 203 -6.73 -7.22 -7.94
N ILE A 204 -5.93 -7.58 -8.95
CA ILE A 204 -4.51 -7.28 -9.03
C ILE A 204 -4.28 -6.36 -10.22
N ASP A 205 -3.78 -5.16 -9.95
CA ASP A 205 -3.42 -4.20 -10.98
C ASP A 205 -1.89 -4.17 -11.16
N LEU A 206 -1.46 -4.34 -12.41
CA LEU A 206 -0.06 -4.32 -12.83
C LEU A 206 0.18 -3.10 -13.73
N PRO A 207 0.73 -2.01 -13.20
CA PRO A 207 0.99 -0.81 -13.99
C PRO A 207 2.08 -1.07 -15.03
N ASN A 208 2.09 -0.30 -16.12
CA ASN A 208 3.12 -0.38 -17.17
C ASN A 208 3.37 -1.83 -17.68
N THR A 209 2.28 -2.58 -17.80
CA THR A 209 2.26 -4.02 -18.14
C THR A 209 1.30 -4.26 -19.29
N ALA A 210 1.80 -4.86 -20.36
CA ALA A 210 0.98 -5.39 -21.45
C ALA A 210 0.73 -6.89 -21.26
N VAL A 211 -0.32 -7.40 -21.88
CA VAL A 211 -0.62 -8.84 -21.92
C VAL A 211 0.02 -9.44 -23.18
N ALA A 212 0.73 -10.56 -23.02
CA ALA A 212 1.35 -11.27 -24.14
C ALA A 212 0.28 -11.76 -25.13
N GLY A 213 0.50 -11.55 -26.43
CA GLY A 213 -0.47 -11.94 -27.46
C GLY A 213 -0.71 -13.45 -27.60
N ASN A 214 0.16 -14.27 -27.00
CA ASN A 214 0.02 -15.73 -26.97
C ASN A 214 -0.61 -16.26 -25.68
N LEU A 215 -0.91 -15.41 -24.68
CA LEU A 215 -1.57 -15.85 -23.46
C LEU A 215 -3.04 -16.13 -23.74
N ARG A 216 -3.49 -17.35 -23.46
CA ARG A 216 -4.86 -17.80 -23.68
C ARG A 216 -5.57 -18.10 -22.36
N PRO A 217 -6.92 -18.07 -22.34
CA PRO A 217 -7.69 -18.47 -21.17
C PRO A 217 -7.38 -19.89 -20.65
N ASP A 218 -7.03 -20.81 -21.55
CA ASP A 218 -6.67 -22.20 -21.22
C ASP A 218 -5.31 -22.33 -20.52
N ASP A 219 -4.45 -21.30 -20.61
CA ASP A 219 -3.15 -21.26 -19.93
C ASP A 219 -3.28 -20.84 -18.45
N LEU A 220 -4.47 -20.42 -18.02
CA LEU A 220 -4.71 -19.92 -16.66
C LEU A 220 -5.05 -21.07 -15.70
N PRO A 221 -4.55 -21.03 -14.45
CA PRO A 221 -4.83 -22.06 -13.46
C PRO A 221 -6.32 -22.23 -13.17
N ASN A 222 -6.83 -23.46 -13.25
CA ASN A 222 -8.20 -23.77 -12.86
C ASN A 222 -8.26 -24.47 -11.50
N TYR A 223 -9.27 -24.11 -10.69
CA TYR A 223 -9.63 -24.80 -9.44
C TYR A 223 -8.50 -24.91 -8.41
N ARG A 224 -7.74 -23.84 -8.21
CA ARG A 224 -6.66 -23.77 -7.20
C ARG A 224 -6.85 -22.55 -6.31
N TYR A 225 -6.51 -22.69 -5.03
CA TYR A 225 -6.61 -21.62 -4.03
C TYR A 225 -7.98 -20.94 -3.97
N SER A 226 -9.04 -21.74 -4.14
CA SER A 226 -10.42 -21.26 -4.16
C SER A 226 -10.73 -20.24 -5.27
N ILE A 227 -9.89 -20.12 -6.29
CA ILE A 227 -10.16 -19.29 -7.47
C ILE A 227 -11.01 -20.09 -8.45
N ILE A 228 -12.17 -19.54 -8.81
CA ILE A 228 -13.15 -20.17 -9.69
C ILE A 228 -13.16 -19.60 -11.11
N ALA A 229 -12.61 -18.38 -11.31
CA ALA A 229 -12.44 -17.79 -12.63
C ALA A 229 -11.34 -16.71 -12.61
N TRP A 230 -10.67 -16.56 -13.75
CA TRP A 230 -9.69 -15.50 -14.01
C TRP A 230 -10.16 -14.59 -15.14
N ASP A 231 -10.08 -13.27 -14.96
CA ASP A 231 -10.18 -12.32 -16.08
C ASP A 231 -8.93 -11.45 -16.12
N ILE A 232 -8.11 -11.64 -17.15
CA ILE A 232 -6.91 -10.83 -17.40
C ILE A 232 -7.22 -9.87 -18.55
N ALA A 233 -7.27 -8.59 -18.26
CA ALA A 233 -7.62 -7.56 -19.24
C ALA A 233 -6.61 -6.41 -19.21
N GLN A 234 -6.01 -6.15 -20.36
CA GLN A 234 -5.23 -4.94 -20.57
C GLN A 234 -6.14 -3.72 -20.62
N GLN A 235 -5.81 -2.73 -19.80
CA GLN A 235 -6.49 -1.45 -19.71
C GLN A 235 -5.84 -0.44 -20.67
N PRO A 236 -6.62 0.44 -21.32
CA PRO A 236 -6.14 1.42 -22.29
C PRO A 236 -5.50 2.64 -21.61
N THR A 237 -4.59 2.41 -20.65
CA THR A 237 -3.78 3.47 -20.02
C THR A 237 -2.52 3.73 -20.84
N ASN A 238 -1.83 4.85 -20.61
CA ASN A 238 -0.53 5.14 -21.20
C ASN A 238 0.51 5.44 -20.11
N PRO A 239 1.51 4.57 -19.86
CA PRO A 239 1.68 3.25 -20.49
C PRO A 239 0.54 2.28 -20.12
N PRO A 240 0.32 1.20 -20.90
CA PRO A 240 -0.77 0.26 -20.64
C PRO A 240 -0.62 -0.42 -19.27
N SER A 241 -1.74 -0.79 -18.67
CA SER A 241 -1.82 -1.48 -17.39
C SER A 241 -2.57 -2.79 -17.58
N THR A 242 -2.21 -3.84 -16.85
CA THR A 242 -2.91 -5.12 -16.88
C THR A 242 -3.67 -5.32 -15.58
N ARG A 243 -4.98 -5.57 -15.67
CA ARG A 243 -5.81 -5.98 -14.54
C ARG A 243 -6.03 -7.48 -14.57
N ILE A 244 -5.83 -8.12 -13.43
CA ILE A 244 -6.17 -9.52 -13.18
C ILE A 244 -7.28 -9.54 -12.13
N THR A 245 -8.42 -10.12 -12.49
CA THR A 245 -9.56 -10.30 -11.60
C THR A 245 -9.73 -11.78 -11.30
N LEU A 246 -9.66 -12.15 -10.03
CA LEU A 246 -9.85 -13.50 -9.54
C LEU A 246 -11.20 -13.57 -8.87
N ARG A 247 -12.13 -14.37 -9.38
CA ARG A 247 -13.34 -14.69 -8.61
C ARG A 247 -13.01 -15.78 -7.61
N LEU A 248 -13.32 -15.52 -6.35
CA LEU A 248 -13.08 -16.45 -5.26
C LEU A 248 -14.34 -17.27 -4.96
N SER A 249 -14.17 -18.50 -4.49
CA SER A 249 -15.28 -19.29 -3.98
C SER A 249 -15.87 -18.64 -2.71
N PRO A 250 -17.16 -18.85 -2.43
CA PRO A 250 -17.78 -18.38 -1.18
C PRO A 250 -17.05 -18.86 0.08
N THR A 251 -16.33 -19.99 0.00
CA THR A 251 -15.61 -20.64 1.09
C THR A 251 -14.12 -20.33 1.16
N SER A 252 -13.59 -19.43 0.31
CA SER A 252 -12.20 -18.96 0.50
C SER A 252 -12.04 -18.36 1.91
N PRO A 253 -10.92 -18.59 2.61
CA PRO A 253 -10.64 -17.92 3.88
C PRO A 253 -10.60 -16.39 3.74
#